data_AF-D0SHF5-F1
#
_entry.id   AF-D0SHF5-F1
#
_cell.length_a   1.000
_cell.length_b   1.000
_cell.length_c   1.000
_cell.angle_alpha   90.00
_cell.angle_beta   90.00
_cell.angle_gamma   90.00
#
_symmetry.space_group_name_H-M   'P 1'
#
loop_
_entity.id
_entity.type
_entity.pdbx_description
1 polymer ?
#
loop_
_entity_poly.entity_id
_entity_poly.type
_entity_poly.pdbx_seq_one_letter_code
_entity_poly.pdbx_strand_id
1 'polypeptide(L)'
;MDEINKMDEEERVIAKEAGRVLTETFIAKASNGPVVYVTNDTVVYKDPNSEPVMIKQLYRNLEISKRLPKQGTVKIKKKDIR
;
A
#
# COMPACT_ATOMS: atom_id res chain seq x y z
N MET A 1 8.37 19.65 -24.58
CA MET A 1 9.17 19.31 -23.38
C MET A 1 8.51 19.82 -22.10
N ASP A 2 7.71 20.89 -22.15
CA ASP A 2 7.06 21.46 -20.97
C ASP A 2 5.84 20.68 -20.42
N GLU A 3 5.15 19.89 -21.24
CA GLU A 3 3.98 19.11 -20.79
C GLU A 3 4.36 17.88 -19.94
N ILE A 4 5.50 17.23 -20.22
CA ILE A 4 5.97 16.04 -19.48
C ILE A 4 6.38 16.43 -18.05
N ASN A 5 7.11 17.53 -17.89
CA ASN A 5 7.51 18.04 -16.56
C ASN A 5 6.31 18.51 -15.72
N LYS A 6 5.20 18.90 -16.35
CA LYS A 6 4.00 19.36 -15.66
C LYS A 6 3.13 18.20 -15.17
N MET A 7 3.03 17.13 -15.97
CA MET A 7 2.38 15.87 -15.55
C MET A 7 3.03 15.29 -14.30
N ASP A 8 4.37 15.30 -14.24
CA ASP A 8 5.11 14.77 -13.08
C ASP A 8 4.83 15.56 -11.78
N GLU A 9 4.63 16.88 -11.85
CA GLU A 9 4.31 17.69 -10.65
C GLU A 9 2.86 17.49 -10.19
N GLU A 10 1.90 17.39 -11.11
CA GLU A 10 0.49 17.11 -10.78
C GLU A 10 0.35 15.71 -10.14
N GLU A 11 0.98 14.69 -10.73
CA GLU A 11 1.01 13.34 -10.14
C GLU A 11 1.67 13.34 -8.76
N ARG A 12 2.75 14.11 -8.57
CA ARG A 12 3.41 14.24 -7.27
C ARG A 12 2.50 14.90 -6.23
N VAL A 13 1.75 15.92 -6.61
CA VAL A 13 0.78 16.59 -5.73
C VAL A 13 -0.33 15.62 -5.34
N ILE A 14 -0.89 14.87 -6.30
CA ILE A 14 -1.92 13.86 -6.05
C ILE A 14 -1.39 12.77 -5.12
N ALA A 15 -0.19 12.25 -5.37
CA ALA A 15 0.42 11.22 -4.53
C ALA A 15 0.65 11.71 -3.10
N LYS A 16 1.11 12.95 -2.93
CA LYS A 16 1.31 13.57 -1.61
C LYS A 16 -0.01 13.71 -0.86
N GLU A 17 -1.05 14.20 -1.53
CA GLU A 17 -2.35 14.41 -0.91
C GLU A 17 -3.05 13.09 -0.58
N ALA A 18 -2.96 12.09 -1.47
CA ALA A 18 -3.44 10.74 -1.20
C ALA A 18 -2.73 10.13 0.01
N GLY A 19 -1.41 10.27 0.12
CA GLY A 19 -0.64 9.80 1.27
C GLY A 19 -1.08 10.48 2.58
N ARG A 20 -1.34 11.80 2.54
CA ARG A 20 -1.86 12.57 3.68
C ARG A 20 -3.22 12.03 4.12
N VAL A 21 -4.19 11.94 3.20
CA VAL A 21 -5.55 11.47 3.49
C VAL A 21 -5.56 10.04 4.03
N LEU A 22 -4.78 9.13 3.44
CA LEU A 22 -4.66 7.75 3.93
C LEU A 22 -4.12 7.70 5.36
N THR A 23 -3.10 8.52 5.66
CA THR A 23 -2.51 8.59 7.00
C THR A 23 -3.50 9.12 8.02
N GLU A 24 -4.13 10.26 7.75
CA GLU A 24 -5.13 10.87 8.63
C GLU A 24 -6.31 9.93 8.88
N THR A 25 -6.80 9.26 7.84
CA THR A 25 -7.89 8.29 7.93
C THR A 25 -7.50 7.07 8.77
N PHE A 26 -6.29 6.55 8.57
CA PHE A 26 -5.78 5.42 9.35
C PHE A 26 -5.67 5.78 10.84
N ILE A 27 -5.10 6.95 11.17
CA ILE A 27 -4.99 7.42 12.55
C ILE A 27 -6.37 7.55 13.19
N ALA A 28 -7.31 8.20 12.49
CA ALA A 28 -8.68 8.36 12.99
C ALA A 28 -9.38 7.01 13.23
N LYS A 29 -9.14 6.01 12.37
CA LYS A 29 -9.65 4.65 12.56
C LYS A 29 -8.98 3.93 13.73
N ALA A 30 -7.66 3.99 13.83
CA ALA A 30 -6.88 3.34 14.87
C ALA A 30 -7.17 3.87 16.28
N SER A 31 -7.62 5.12 16.40
CA SER A 31 -8.07 5.71 17.67
C SER A 31 -9.47 5.27 18.09
N ASN A 32 -10.34 4.92 17.13
CA ASN A 32 -11.76 4.66 17.36
C ASN A 32 -12.15 3.18 17.26
N GLY A 33 -11.25 2.32 16.82
CA GLY A 33 -11.52 0.89 16.70
C GLY A 33 -10.28 0.09 16.30
N PRO A 34 -10.42 -1.24 16.25
CA PRO A 34 -9.32 -2.10 15.88
C PRO A 34 -8.91 -1.92 14.42
N VAL A 35 -7.61 -1.99 14.17
CA VAL A 35 -7.02 -1.90 12.83
C VAL A 35 -6.05 -3.05 12.58
N VAL A 36 -5.92 -3.41 11.30
CA VAL A 36 -4.93 -4.35 10.82
C VAL A 36 -4.02 -3.63 9.83
N TYR A 37 -2.70 -3.78 10.01
CA TYR A 37 -1.69 -3.19 9.15
C TYR A 37 -0.48 -4.11 9.02
N VAL A 38 0.47 -3.73 8.16
CA VAL A 38 1.70 -4.49 7.93
C VAL A 38 2.92 -3.68 8.33
N THR A 39 3.79 -4.27 9.15
CA THR A 39 5.10 -3.71 9.51
C THR A 39 6.15 -4.79 9.37
N ASN A 40 7.23 -4.55 8.63
CA ASN A 40 8.34 -5.49 8.44
C ASN A 40 7.88 -6.90 8.01
N ASP A 41 7.04 -6.97 6.97
CA ASP A 41 6.39 -8.20 6.50
C ASP A 41 5.51 -8.90 7.54
N THR A 42 5.13 -8.24 8.63
CA THR A 42 4.29 -8.84 9.66
C THR A 42 2.92 -8.18 9.65
N VAL A 43 1.86 -8.98 9.55
CA VAL A 43 0.49 -8.53 9.77
C VAL A 43 0.30 -8.33 11.26
N VAL A 44 -0.07 -7.12 11.63
CA VAL A 44 -0.25 -6.66 13.00
C VAL A 44 -1.71 -6.24 13.19
N TYR A 45 -2.28 -6.65 14.31
CA TYR A 45 -3.56 -6.18 14.81
C TYR A 45 -3.31 -5.18 15.94
N LYS A 46 -4.09 -4.12 16.01
CA LYS A 46 -4.00 -3.15 17.10
C LYS A 46 -5.38 -2.71 17.53
N ASP A 47 -5.72 -2.99 18.79
CA ASP A 47 -6.86 -2.38 19.47
C ASP A 47 -6.54 -0.94 19.91
N PRO A 48 -7.55 -0.08 20.08
CA PRO A 48 -7.37 1.24 20.68
C PRO A 48 -6.68 1.13 22.05
N ASN A 49 -5.70 2.01 22.30
CA ASN A 49 -4.95 2.10 23.56
C ASN A 49 -4.24 0.82 24.03
N SER A 50 -4.11 -0.18 23.15
CA SER A 50 -3.45 -1.45 23.46
C SER A 50 -2.17 -1.59 22.64
N GLU A 51 -1.26 -2.41 23.16
CA GLU A 51 -0.05 -2.77 22.43
C GLU A 51 -0.42 -3.59 21.17
N PRO A 52 0.26 -3.36 20.03
CA PRO A 52 0.00 -4.12 18.82
C PRO A 52 0.35 -5.60 18.98
N VAL A 53 -0.48 -6.47 18.42
CA VAL A 53 -0.32 -7.92 18.45
C VAL A 53 0.03 -8.43 17.05
N MET A 54 1.12 -9.20 16.95
CA MET A 54 1.46 -9.90 15.72
C MET A 54 0.43 -11.00 15.42
N ILE A 55 -0.22 -10.93 14.26
CA ILE A 55 -1.13 -11.97 13.78
C ILE A 55 -0.36 -13.00 12.94
N LYS A 56 0.48 -12.52 12.01
CA LYS A 56 1.08 -13.39 10.99
C LYS A 56 2.35 -12.81 10.39
N GLN A 57 3.42 -13.59 10.36
CA GLN A 57 4.57 -13.30 9.51
C GLN A 57 4.22 -13.60 8.05
N LEU A 58 4.33 -12.60 7.18
CA LEU A 58 4.31 -12.77 5.74
C LEU A 58 5.70 -13.23 5.30
N TYR A 59 5.73 -14.33 4.56
CA TYR A 59 6.93 -14.80 3.91
C TYR A 59 6.89 -14.34 2.47
N ARG A 60 7.86 -13.53 2.08
CA ARG A 60 8.11 -13.24 0.67
C ARG A 60 8.61 -14.53 0.03
N ASN A 61 7.73 -15.26 -0.64
CA ASN A 61 8.13 -16.45 -1.38
C ASN A 61 8.98 -15.99 -2.57
N LEU A 62 10.30 -16.03 -2.39
CA LEU A 62 11.28 -15.62 -3.40
C LEU A 62 11.14 -16.45 -4.67
N GLU A 63 10.72 -17.71 -4.59
CA GLU A 63 10.48 -18.56 -5.76
C GLU A 63 9.27 -18.08 -6.58
N ILE A 64 8.22 -17.60 -5.91
CA ILE A 64 7.08 -16.96 -6.59
C ILE A 64 7.49 -15.58 -7.13
N SER A 65 8.32 -14.82 -6.41
CA SER A 65 8.81 -13.53 -6.90
C SER A 65 9.76 -13.66 -8.10
N LYS A 66 10.49 -14.78 -8.22
CA LYS A 66 11.27 -15.13 -9.42
C LYS A 66 10.39 -15.41 -10.65
N ARG A 67 9.13 -15.82 -10.46
CA ARG A 67 8.15 -16.02 -11.54
C ARG A 67 7.42 -14.74 -11.93
N LEU A 68 7.42 -13.73 -11.04
CA LEU A 68 7.02 -12.38 -11.43
C LEU A 68 8.11 -11.83 -12.35
N PRO A 69 7.73 -11.18 -13.48
CA PRO A 69 8.71 -10.63 -14.39
C PRO A 69 9.62 -9.66 -13.64
N LYS A 70 10.91 -10.02 -13.56
CA LYS A 70 11.95 -9.20 -12.92
C LYS A 70 12.14 -7.95 -13.78
N GLN A 71 11.52 -6.85 -13.35
CA GLN A 71 11.56 -5.53 -13.99
C GLN A 71 10.97 -5.46 -15.42
N GLY A 72 10.04 -4.53 -15.60
CA GLY A 72 9.42 -4.20 -16.87
C GLY A 72 8.03 -3.61 -16.67
N THR A 73 7.57 -2.77 -17.60
CA THR A 73 6.19 -2.26 -17.60
C THR A 73 5.22 -3.40 -17.92
N VAL A 74 4.47 -3.84 -16.92
CA VAL A 74 3.36 -4.79 -17.13
C VAL A 74 2.11 -4.04 -17.52
N LYS A 75 1.56 -4.34 -18.71
CA LYS A 75 0.24 -3.84 -19.10
C LYS A 75 -0.85 -4.70 -18.46
N ILE A 76 -1.58 -4.14 -17.51
CA ILE A 76 -2.82 -4.74 -17.01
C ILE A 76 -3.87 -4.58 -18.12
N LYS A 77 -4.28 -5.69 -18.74
CA LYS A 77 -5.40 -5.67 -19.69
C LYS A 77 -6.70 -5.98 -18.95
N LYS A 78 -7.74 -5.19 -19.22
CA LYS A 78 -9.10 -5.47 -18.74
C LYS A 78 -9.51 -6.84 -19.27
N LYS A 79 -9.85 -7.76 -18.36
CA LYS A 79 -10.36 -9.07 -18.73
C LYS A 79 -11.88 -8.98 -18.76
N ASP A 80 -12.50 -9.39 -19.87
CA ASP A 80 -13.95 -9.57 -19.89
C ASP A 80 -14.30 -10.72 -18.95
N ILE A 81 -15.13 -10.40 -17.97
CA ILE A 81 -15.71 -11.37 -17.06
C ILE A 81 -16.87 -12.00 -17.82
N ARG A 82 -16.72 -13.28 -18.17
CA ARG A 82 -17.81 -14.11 -18.71
C ARG A 82 -18.64 -14.66 -17.57
#